data_AF-A0A7X1ZHB7-F1
#
_entry.id   AF-A0A7X1ZHB7-F1
#
_cell.length_a   1.000
_cell.length_b   1.000
_cell.length_c   1.000
_cell.angle_alpha   90.00
_cell.angle_beta   90.00
_cell.angle_gamma   90.00
#
_symmetry.space_group_name_H-M   'P 1'
#
loop_
_entity.id
_entity.type
_entity.pdbx_description
1 polymer ?
#
loop_
_entity_poly.entity_id
_entity_poly.type
_entity_poly.pdbx_seq_one_letter_code
_entity_poly.pdbx_strand_id
1 'polypeptide(L)'
;MLKLPRLPDRTPVRLTITLDAPLNADLKNYASLYEATYGERESVAELIPFMLRAFLDGDRVFARARKDGLGEGDDPAAPQRRRRRKPAGEGDAADPETPSQEATP
;
A
#
# COMPACT_ATOMS: atom_id res chain seq x y z
N MET A 1 -5.13 -27.66 -19.67
CA MET A 1 -5.53 -26.54 -18.79
C MET A 1 -4.30 -26.03 -18.05
N LEU A 2 -3.92 -24.77 -18.26
CA LEU A 2 -2.76 -24.16 -17.62
C LEU A 2 -3.13 -23.72 -16.20
N LYS A 3 -2.36 -24.13 -15.19
CA LYS A 3 -2.59 -23.82 -13.76
C LYS A 3 -1.88 -22.55 -13.29
N LEU A 4 -1.08 -21.92 -14.16
CA LEU A 4 -0.35 -20.72 -13.83
C LEU A 4 -1.16 -19.49 -14.28
N PRO A 5 -1.62 -18.63 -13.34
CA PRO A 5 -2.23 -17.36 -13.70
C PRO A 5 -1.20 -16.47 -14.41
N ARG A 6 -1.69 -15.51 -15.21
CA ARG A 6 -0.83 -14.54 -15.91
C ARG A 6 0.10 -13.87 -14.90
N LEU A 7 1.39 -13.85 -15.23
CA LEU A 7 2.39 -13.18 -14.39
C LEU A 7 2.03 -11.68 -14.27
N PRO A 8 2.29 -11.07 -13.12
CA PRO A 8 2.09 -9.63 -12.94
C PRO A 8 2.89 -8.85 -13.98
N ASP A 9 2.41 -7.65 -14.32
CA ASP A 9 3.17 -6.74 -15.17
C ASP A 9 4.52 -6.43 -14.49
N ARG A 10 5.60 -6.67 -15.21
CA ARG A 10 6.99 -6.46 -14.76
C ARG A 10 7.67 -5.37 -15.58
N THR A 11 6.90 -4.58 -16.33
CA THR A 11 7.46 -3.54 -17.18
C THR A 11 8.18 -2.52 -16.29
N PRO A 12 9.51 -2.33 -16.45
CA PRO A 12 10.24 -1.36 -15.66
C PRO A 12 9.73 0.05 -16.02
N VAL A 13 9.32 0.81 -15.01
CA VAL A 13 8.86 2.19 -15.17
C VAL A 13 10.04 3.13 -14.97
N ARG A 14 10.31 3.99 -15.96
CA ARG A 14 11.33 5.05 -15.84
C ARG A 14 10.73 6.25 -15.11
N LEU A 15 11.37 6.66 -14.01
CA LEU A 15 11.02 7.85 -13.26
C LEU A 15 12.14 8.88 -13.38
N THR A 16 11.81 10.11 -13.81
CA THR A 16 12.73 11.24 -13.81
C THR A 16 12.43 12.11 -12.59
N ILE A 17 13.43 12.37 -11.75
CA ILE A 17 13.32 13.19 -10.54
C ILE A 17 14.32 14.33 -10.57
N THR A 18 13.95 15.46 -9.97
CA THR A 18 14.88 16.58 -9.72
C THR A 18 15.26 16.55 -8.25
N LEU A 19 16.56 16.57 -7.96
CA LEU A 19 17.11 16.63 -6.61
C LEU A 19 17.72 18.01 -6.38
N ASP A 20 17.62 18.51 -5.16
CA ASP A 20 18.40 19.68 -4.77
C ASP A 20 19.89 19.32 -4.61
N ALA A 21 20.73 20.36 -4.58
CA ALA A 21 22.18 20.16 -4.47
C ALA A 21 22.61 19.46 -3.17
N PRO A 22 22.04 19.78 -1.98
CA PRO A 22 22.36 19.08 -0.74
C PRO A 22 22.05 17.58 -0.81
N LEU A 23 20.84 17.19 -1.23
CA LEU A 23 20.46 15.79 -1.30
C LEU A 23 21.34 15.01 -2.27
N ASN A 24 21.69 15.60 -3.41
CA ASN A 24 22.62 14.97 -4.36
C ASN A 24 24.02 14.77 -3.75
N ALA A 25 24.50 15.70 -2.91
CA ALA A 25 25.78 15.53 -2.22
C ALA A 25 25.72 14.40 -1.19
N ASP A 26 24.64 14.35 -0.40
CA ASP A 26 24.44 13.30 0.59
C ASP A 26 24.34 11.91 -0.04
N LEU A 27 23.64 11.79 -1.17
CA LEU A 27 23.55 10.52 -1.90
C LEU A 27 24.91 10.06 -2.44
N LYS A 28 25.76 10.99 -2.91
CA LYS A 28 27.13 10.66 -3.35
C LYS A 28 28.02 10.22 -2.18
N ASN A 29 27.88 10.86 -1.03
CA ASN A 29 28.58 10.46 0.19
C ASN A 29 28.13 9.06 0.63
N TYR A 30 26.83 8.79 0.56
CA TYR A 30 26.29 7.47 0.86
C TYR A 30 26.84 6.40 -0.08
N ALA A 31 26.92 6.65 -1.39
CA ALA A 31 27.51 5.71 -2.34
C ALA A 31 28.99 5.43 -2.03
N SER A 32 29.76 6.45 -1.65
CA SER A 32 31.15 6.29 -1.19
C SER A 32 31.24 5.42 0.07
N LEU A 33 30.32 5.61 1.02
CA LEU A 33 30.25 4.80 2.24
C LEU A 33 29.86 3.35 1.94
N TYR A 34 28.95 3.13 0.98
CA TYR A 34 28.56 1.79 0.53
C TYR A 34 29.77 1.04 -0.04
N GLU A 35 30.54 1.68 -0.94
CA GLU A 35 31.79 1.10 -1.48
C GLU A 35 32.80 0.81 -0.37
N ALA A 36 32.98 1.73 0.58
CA ALA A 36 33.89 1.51 1.71
C ALA A 36 33.44 0.35 2.63
N THR A 37 32.14 0.11 2.73
CA THR A 37 31.57 -0.93 3.61
C THR A 37 31.60 -2.31 2.96
N TYR A 38 31.27 -2.40 1.67
CA TYR A 38 31.07 -3.68 0.97
C TYR A 38 32.13 -3.99 -0.07
N GLY A 39 33.01 -3.03 -0.41
CA GLY A 39 34.02 -3.19 -1.46
C GLY A 39 33.46 -3.12 -2.88
N GLU A 40 32.16 -2.88 -3.03
CA GLU A 40 31.46 -2.80 -4.31
C GLU A 40 31.04 -1.36 -4.60
N ARG A 41 31.47 -0.84 -5.75
CA ARG A 41 31.11 0.50 -6.19
C ARG A 41 29.78 0.45 -6.93
N GLU A 42 28.77 1.06 -6.33
CA GLU A 42 27.47 1.24 -6.95
C GLU A 42 27.13 2.72 -7.19
N SER A 43 26.46 2.99 -8.30
CA SER A 43 26.02 4.35 -8.59
C SER A 43 24.81 4.74 -7.73
N VAL A 44 24.63 6.03 -7.48
CA VAL A 44 23.44 6.53 -6.77
C VAL A 44 22.15 6.05 -7.45
N ALA A 45 22.11 6.00 -8.78
CA ALA A 45 20.94 5.55 -9.54
C ALA A 45 20.62 4.06 -9.32
N GLU A 46 21.64 3.22 -9.15
CA GLU A 46 21.50 1.79 -8.84
C GLU A 46 21.03 1.58 -7.39
N LEU A 47 21.49 2.43 -6.46
CA LEU A 47 21.14 2.34 -5.04
C LEU A 47 19.72 2.85 -4.72
N ILE A 48 19.24 3.88 -5.43
CA ILE A 48 17.94 4.52 -5.16
C ILE A 48 16.77 3.51 -5.12
N PRO A 49 16.60 2.58 -6.08
CA PRO A 49 15.53 1.58 -6.01
C PRO A 49 15.52 0.78 -4.71
N PHE A 50 16.68 0.36 -4.21
CA PHE A 50 16.81 -0.40 -2.97
C PHE A 50 16.53 0.47 -1.75
N MET A 51 17.03 1.71 -1.74
CA MET A 51 16.74 2.68 -0.68
C MET A 51 15.23 2.95 -0.56
N LEU A 52 14.55 3.16 -1.69
CA LEU A 52 13.10 3.40 -1.73
C LEU A 52 12.32 2.17 -1.28
N ARG A 53 12.75 0.96 -1.66
CA ARG A 53 12.14 -0.29 -1.17
C ARG A 53 12.27 -0.40 0.34
N ALA A 54 13.47 -0.20 0.89
CA ALA A 54 13.74 -0.24 2.32
C ALA A 54 12.94 0.82 3.09
N PHE A 55 12.81 2.03 2.54
CA PHE A 55 11.99 3.10 3.11
C PHE A 55 10.52 2.70 3.19
N LEU A 56 9.93 2.20 2.08
CA LEU A 56 8.53 1.78 2.03
C LEU A 56 8.24 0.59 2.94
N ASP A 57 9.20 -0.33 3.09
CA ASP A 57 9.07 -1.49 3.98
C ASP A 57 9.17 -1.10 5.46
N GLY A 58 9.92 -0.03 5.77
CA GLY A 58 10.04 0.53 7.11
C GLY A 58 8.86 1.40 7.56
N ASP A 59 8.06 1.94 6.63
CA ASP A 59 6.90 2.79 6.95
C ASP A 59 5.68 1.97 7.39
N ARG A 60 5.49 1.88 8.72
CA ARG A 60 4.37 1.14 9.34
C ARG A 60 3.01 1.75 9.03
N VAL A 61 2.93 3.07 8.84
CA VAL A 61 1.68 3.77 8.51
C VAL A 61 1.29 3.42 7.09
N PHE A 62 2.24 3.46 6.17
CA PHE A 62 2.06 3.01 4.79
C PHE A 62 1.64 1.53 4.71
N ALA A 63 2.33 0.66 5.46
CA ALA A 63 1.99 -0.77 5.50
C ALA A 63 0.55 -1.03 5.98
N ARG A 64 0.07 -0.28 6.98
CA ARG A 64 -1.32 -0.36 7.45
C ARG A 64 -2.30 0.16 6.41
N ALA A 65 -2.02 1.29 5.78
CA ALA A 65 -2.86 1.86 4.72
C ALA A 65 -3.01 0.90 3.53
N ARG A 66 -1.94 0.19 3.13
CA ARG A 66 -2.01 -0.87 2.10
C ARG A 66 -2.92 -2.02 2.51
N LYS A 67 -2.85 -2.48 3.76
CA LYS A 67 -3.71 -3.55 4.28
C LYS A 67 -5.19 -3.14 4.28
N ASP A 68 -5.45 -1.88 4.61
CA ASP A 68 -6.80 -1.32 4.72
C ASP A 68 -7.37 -0.91 3.33
N GLY A 69 -6.63 -1.17 2.24
CA GLY A 69 -7.05 -0.88 0.87
C GLY A 69 -7.06 0.61 0.52
N LEU A 70 -6.43 1.44 1.34
CA LEU A 70 -6.35 2.90 1.18
C LEU A 70 -5.19 3.34 0.26
N GLY A 71 -4.40 2.38 -0.24
CA GLY A 71 -3.26 2.60 -1.13
C GLY A 71 -3.27 1.69 -2.36
N GLU A 72 -4.45 1.29 -2.82
CA GLU A 72 -4.64 0.43 -4.00
C GLU A 72 -4.40 1.25 -5.29
N GLY A 73 -3.13 1.61 -5.51
CA GLY A 73 -2.59 1.99 -6.81
C GLY A 73 -1.84 0.78 -7.36
N ASP A 74 -2.37 0.20 -8.43
CA ASP A 74 -1.77 -0.82 -9.32
C ASP A 74 -0.60 -1.64 -8.73
N ASP A 75 -0.84 -2.36 -7.64
CA ASP A 75 0.09 -3.40 -7.19
C ASP A 75 -0.30 -4.71 -7.91
N PRO A 76 0.40 -5.11 -8.98
CA PRO A 76 0.00 -6.25 -9.80
C PRO A 76 0.14 -7.59 -9.06
N ALA A 77 0.78 -7.60 -7.88
CA ALA A 77 0.97 -8.77 -7.04
C ALA A 77 0.03 -8.84 -5.83
N ALA A 78 -0.75 -7.78 -5.54
CA ALA A 78 -1.66 -7.80 -4.42
C ALA A 78 -2.87 -8.70 -4.73
N PRO A 79 -3.17 -9.71 -3.89
CA PRO A 79 -4.39 -10.48 -4.07
C PRO A 79 -5.56 -9.53 -3.91
N GLN A 80 -6.36 -9.38 -4.97
CA GLN A 80 -7.65 -8.70 -4.96
C GLN A 80 -8.52 -9.38 -3.90
N ARG A 81 -8.41 -8.90 -2.67
CA ARG A 81 -9.30 -9.25 -1.58
C ARG A 81 -10.63 -8.66 -2.00
N ARG A 82 -11.42 -9.49 -2.69
CA ARG A 82 -12.83 -9.26 -3.00
C ARG A 82 -13.40 -8.54 -1.80
N ARG A 83 -13.67 -7.23 -1.97
CA ARG A 83 -14.34 -6.43 -0.97
C ARG A 83 -15.56 -7.25 -0.60
N ARG A 84 -15.55 -7.87 0.59
CA ARG A 84 -16.72 -8.55 1.13
C ARG A 84 -17.73 -7.43 1.31
N ARG A 85 -18.51 -7.13 0.27
CA ARG A 85 -19.74 -6.38 0.38
C ARG A 85 -20.60 -7.19 1.32
N LYS A 86 -20.64 -6.78 2.59
CA LYS A 86 -21.70 -7.17 3.50
C LYS A 86 -22.98 -6.63 2.82
N PRO A 87 -23.97 -7.47 2.45
CA PRO A 87 -25.22 -6.91 1.98
C PRO A 87 -25.82 -6.14 3.15
N ALA A 88 -26.06 -4.85 2.92
CA ALA A 88 -26.95 -4.06 3.74
C ALA A 88 -28.34 -4.69 3.58
N GLY A 89 -28.89 -5.22 4.67
CA GLY A 89 -30.32 -5.47 4.76
C GLY A 89 -31.00 -4.13 5.00
N GLU A 90 -31.42 -3.48 3.91
CA GLU A 90 -32.50 -2.47 3.91
C GLU A 90 -33.79 -3.23 4.28
N GLY A 91 -34.49 -2.89 5.37
CA GLY A 91 -35.63 -1.96 5.37
C GLY A 91 -36.89 -2.66 4.80
N ASP A 92 -38.08 -2.67 5.37
CA ASP A 92 -38.74 -1.78 6.33
C ASP A 92 -40.16 -2.35 6.59
N ALA A 93 -40.86 -1.78 7.57
CA ALA A 93 -42.31 -1.77 7.80
C ALA A 93 -42.97 -2.94 8.56
N ALA A 94 -43.41 -2.64 9.80
CA ALA A 94 -44.85 -2.49 10.08
C ALA A 94 -45.08 -1.86 11.48
N ASP A 95 -46.09 -1.00 11.52
CA ASP A 95 -46.47 0.06 12.46
C ASP A 95 -46.58 -0.18 13.98
N PRO A 96 -46.61 0.91 14.78
CA PRO A 96 -46.97 0.90 16.19
C PRO A 96 -48.48 1.10 16.41
N GLU A 97 -49.13 0.18 17.11
CA GLU A 97 -50.45 0.33 17.74
C GLU A 97 -50.44 -0.49 19.05
N THR A 98 -51.04 -0.16 20.20
CA THR A 98 -51.91 0.91 20.75
C THR A 98 -52.03 0.56 22.28
N PRO A 99 -52.43 1.44 23.22
CA PRO A 99 -51.92 1.49 24.59
C PRO A 99 -52.57 0.49 25.57
N SER A 100 -51.82 0.15 26.63
CA SER A 100 -52.33 -0.59 27.78
C SER A 100 -53.21 0.29 28.66
N GLN A 101 -54.52 -0.01 28.66
CA GLN A 101 -55.39 0.22 29.80
C GLN A 101 -55.43 -1.06 30.63
N GLU A 102 -55.06 -0.97 31.91
CA GLU A 102 -55.70 -1.80 32.93
C GLU A 102 -55.81 -0.96 34.21
N ALA A 103 -57.02 -0.46 34.43
CA ALA A 103 -57.50 -0.06 35.73
C ALA A 103 -58.17 -1.28 36.38
N THR A 104 -58.41 -1.14 37.70
CA THR A 104 -59.36 -1.88 38.55
C THR A 104 -58.67 -2.89 39.50
N PRO A 105 -59.21 -3.10 40.73
CA PRO A 105 -60.40 -2.51 41.36
C PRO A 105 -60.15 -1.40 42.38
#